data_AF-A0A2D6M6J5-F1
#
_entry.id   AF-A0A2D6M6J5-F1
#
_cell.length_a   1.000
_cell.length_b   1.000
_cell.length_c   1.000
_cell.angle_alpha   90.00
_cell.angle_beta   90.00
_cell.angle_gamma   90.00
#
_symmetry.space_group_name_H-M   'P 1'
#
loop_
_entity.id
_entity.type
_entity.pdbx_description
1 polymer ?
#
loop_
_entity_poly.entity_id
_entity_poly.type
_entity_poly.pdbx_seq_one_letter_code
_entity_poly.pdbx_strand_id
1 'polypeptide(L)'
;MQFKKGSVKHWFDTFKRLKSFEIFTKKEVIDLYNDSVNHIDAFNSQKIKSEKYSDKKGLDGMNRDYWIVQFKGEDDLNNGVVDKFYLTNNGVGGERSLSLEKKDGHIKQSGFAVSLNADIIQYQDNRYSDNQKFVYLEIPCDFFNRYTTTNQLEEEPYVDYLTEERNIDNKNLEILKQFIEEVESSPVGWKPSNFIPIVNKYDKRYPSLLKHETRQNDIYFKWRQNFSIISYISIKEFGLAFPIWTQNNNNIFYDGIHRVVGTFLSKKDVPVFIRVDDTLDGVFSATTPKIFNGKFCNLKIDLSNKEIKYFIDNKEVGYSK
;
A
#
# COMPACT_ATOMS: atom_id res chain seq x y z
N MET A 1 8.84 26.51 -0.50
CA MET A 1 9.97 25.56 -0.38
C MET A 1 9.79 24.43 -1.38
N GLN A 2 10.82 24.05 -2.13
CA GLN A 2 10.71 22.92 -3.06
C GLN A 2 10.92 21.59 -2.33
N PHE A 3 10.03 20.62 -2.53
CA PHE A 3 10.20 19.26 -2.03
C PHE A 3 11.23 18.51 -2.86
N LYS A 4 12.09 17.75 -2.17
CA LYS A 4 13.11 16.96 -2.85
C LYS A 4 12.45 15.76 -3.53
N LYS A 5 12.55 15.70 -4.86
CA LYS A 5 12.13 14.53 -5.64
C LYS A 5 13.05 13.35 -5.32
N GLY A 6 12.43 12.21 -5.04
CA GLY A 6 13.11 10.94 -4.84
C GLY A 6 13.11 10.10 -6.11
N SER A 7 12.84 8.82 -5.95
CA SER A 7 12.65 7.87 -7.05
C SER A 7 11.35 7.11 -6.84
N VAL A 8 10.59 6.85 -7.90
CA VAL A 8 9.56 5.82 -7.88
C VAL A 8 10.20 4.45 -8.07
N LYS A 9 9.68 3.43 -7.40
CA LYS A 9 10.04 2.04 -7.63
C LYS A 9 8.80 1.27 -8.05
N HIS A 10 8.78 0.81 -9.30
CA HIS A 10 7.74 -0.07 -9.84
C HIS A 10 8.22 -1.50 -9.83
N TRP A 11 7.32 -2.43 -9.52
CA TRP A 11 7.61 -3.86 -9.55
C TRP A 11 7.90 -4.33 -10.98
N PHE A 12 7.04 -3.94 -11.92
CA PHE A 12 7.17 -4.31 -13.34
C PHE A 12 7.59 -3.11 -14.20
N ASP A 13 8.09 -3.41 -15.40
CA ASP A 13 8.52 -2.38 -16.35
C ASP A 13 7.34 -1.60 -16.94
N THR A 14 6.12 -2.13 -16.84
CA THR A 14 4.85 -1.54 -17.31
C THR A 14 4.73 -0.05 -17.03
N PHE A 15 5.03 0.37 -15.79
CA PHE A 15 4.92 1.76 -15.35
C PHE A 15 6.25 2.53 -15.32
N LYS A 16 7.40 1.87 -15.53
CA LYS A 16 8.72 2.54 -15.47
C LYS A 16 8.94 3.57 -16.56
N ARG A 17 8.24 3.43 -17.69
CA ARG A 17 8.33 4.35 -18.83
C ARG A 17 7.54 5.65 -18.64
N LEU A 18 6.63 5.68 -17.66
CA LEU A 18 5.75 6.83 -17.45
C LEU A 18 6.54 8.01 -16.86
N LYS A 19 6.14 9.23 -17.23
CA LYS A 19 6.71 10.45 -16.69
C LYS A 19 5.62 11.25 -15.99
N SER A 20 5.98 11.87 -14.86
CA SER A 20 5.07 12.78 -14.16
C SER A 20 4.53 13.85 -15.11
N PHE A 21 3.24 14.17 -14.97
CA PHE A 21 2.44 15.06 -15.81
C PHE A 21 2.05 14.51 -17.20
N GLU A 22 2.32 13.24 -17.51
CA GLU A 22 1.73 12.58 -18.69
C GLU A 22 0.24 12.30 -18.48
N ILE A 23 -0.56 12.46 -19.54
CA ILE A 23 -2.01 12.30 -19.53
C ILE A 23 -2.38 11.02 -20.27
N PHE A 24 -3.28 10.23 -19.67
CA PHE A 24 -3.77 8.96 -20.18
C PHE A 24 -5.29 8.96 -20.20
N THR A 25 -5.87 8.22 -21.13
CA THR A 25 -7.28 7.81 -21.09
C THR A 25 -7.51 6.73 -20.04
N LYS A 26 -8.76 6.59 -19.59
CA LYS A 26 -9.22 5.47 -18.76
C LYS A 26 -8.78 4.14 -19.36
N LYS A 27 -8.97 3.97 -20.67
CA LYS A 27 -8.58 2.73 -21.37
C LYS A 27 -7.09 2.46 -21.27
N GLU A 28 -6.23 3.46 -21.52
CA GLU A 28 -4.77 3.29 -21.40
C GLU A 28 -4.36 2.94 -19.97
N VAL A 29 -4.97 3.54 -18.95
CA VAL A 29 -4.72 3.17 -17.55
C VAL A 29 -5.13 1.72 -17.27
N ILE A 30 -6.32 1.29 -17.72
CA ILE A 30 -6.78 -0.11 -17.58
C ILE A 30 -5.82 -1.07 -18.28
N ASP A 31 -5.38 -0.75 -19.50
CA ASP A 31 -4.48 -1.60 -20.27
C ASP A 31 -3.13 -1.76 -19.54
N LEU A 32 -2.60 -0.69 -18.93
CA LEU A 32 -1.40 -0.77 -18.08
C LEU A 32 -1.62 -1.64 -16.82
N TYR A 33 -2.78 -1.56 -16.19
CA TYR A 33 -3.08 -2.38 -15.02
C TYR A 33 -3.21 -3.86 -15.40
N ASN A 34 -3.89 -4.17 -16.50
CA ASN A 34 -4.01 -5.52 -17.03
C ASN A 34 -2.64 -6.12 -17.39
N ASP A 35 -1.75 -5.33 -17.98
CA ASP A 35 -0.37 -5.76 -18.28
C ASP A 35 0.39 -6.13 -16.99
N SER A 36 0.24 -5.33 -15.93
CA SER A 36 0.82 -5.66 -14.62
C SER A 36 0.19 -6.91 -13.98
N VAL A 37 -1.12 -7.14 -14.14
CA VAL A 37 -1.77 -8.39 -13.73
C VAL A 37 -1.19 -9.59 -14.48
N ASN A 38 -1.03 -9.47 -15.80
CA ASN A 38 -0.42 -10.52 -16.61
C ASN A 38 1.01 -10.83 -16.17
N HIS A 39 1.81 -9.82 -15.80
CA HIS A 39 3.14 -10.03 -15.23
C HIS A 39 3.11 -10.76 -13.90
N ILE A 40 2.16 -10.44 -13.01
CA ILE A 40 1.98 -11.17 -11.75
C ILE A 40 1.62 -12.63 -12.03
N ASP A 41 0.70 -12.89 -12.95
CA ASP A 41 0.25 -14.25 -13.27
C ASP A 41 1.35 -15.05 -13.98
N ALA A 42 2.14 -14.42 -14.83
CA ALA A 42 3.34 -15.01 -15.44
C ALA A 42 4.42 -15.32 -14.39
N PHE A 43 4.71 -14.37 -13.49
CA PHE A 43 5.66 -14.56 -12.38
C PHE A 43 5.25 -15.73 -11.49
N ASN A 44 3.95 -15.84 -11.20
CA ASN A 44 3.40 -16.96 -10.47
C ASN A 44 3.63 -18.25 -11.26
N SER A 45 3.13 -18.35 -12.50
CA SER A 45 3.22 -19.60 -13.28
C SER A 45 4.65 -20.12 -13.49
N GLN A 46 5.67 -19.26 -13.55
CA GLN A 46 7.07 -19.67 -13.74
C GLN A 46 7.78 -20.13 -12.46
N LYS A 47 7.43 -19.59 -11.29
CA LYS A 47 8.05 -19.98 -10.01
C LYS A 47 7.31 -21.10 -9.28
N ILE A 48 6.14 -21.48 -9.77
CA ILE A 48 5.34 -22.57 -9.21
C ILE A 48 5.74 -23.90 -9.86
N LYS A 49 6.67 -24.62 -9.24
CA LYS A 49 6.47 -26.07 -9.12
C LYS A 49 5.38 -26.23 -8.07
N SER A 50 4.14 -26.47 -8.51
CA SER A 50 3.01 -26.67 -7.60
C SER A 50 3.18 -27.99 -6.87
N GLU A 51 3.88 -27.97 -5.73
CA GLU A 51 3.66 -29.00 -4.74
C GLU A 51 2.28 -28.73 -4.14
N LYS A 52 1.28 -29.49 -4.61
CA LYS A 52 -0.06 -29.52 -3.99
C LYS A 52 0.11 -29.91 -2.53
N TYR A 53 0.05 -28.93 -1.63
CA TYR A 53 -0.13 -29.18 -0.21
C TYR A 53 -1.63 -29.37 0.03
N SER A 54 -2.08 -30.62 -0.01
CA SER A 54 -3.39 -30.97 0.54
C SER A 54 -3.24 -31.03 2.05
N ASP A 55 -3.69 -30.00 2.77
CA ASP A 55 -3.73 -30.08 4.22
C ASP A 55 -4.77 -31.16 4.60
N LYS A 56 -4.28 -32.30 5.09
CA LYS A 56 -5.10 -33.49 5.37
C LYS A 56 -5.76 -33.43 6.76
N LYS A 57 -5.74 -32.29 7.46
CA LYS A 57 -6.38 -32.15 8.76
C LYS A 57 -7.17 -30.85 8.91
N GLY A 58 -8.47 -30.95 8.66
CA GLY A 58 -9.45 -30.38 9.60
C GLY A 58 -9.90 -28.94 9.39
N LEU A 59 -9.96 -28.43 8.15
CA LEU A 59 -10.83 -27.29 7.84
C LEU A 59 -11.82 -27.74 6.77
N ASP A 60 -13.07 -27.91 7.18
CA ASP A 60 -14.18 -28.34 6.33
C ASP A 60 -14.28 -27.50 5.05
N GLY A 61 -14.27 -28.20 3.91
CA GLY A 61 -15.07 -27.83 2.75
C GLY A 61 -14.62 -26.67 1.84
N MET A 62 -13.44 -26.08 2.01
CA MET A 62 -12.95 -25.05 1.07
C MET A 62 -11.61 -25.44 0.44
N ASN A 63 -11.64 -25.83 -0.84
CA ASN A 63 -10.44 -25.93 -1.67
C ASN A 63 -9.79 -24.54 -1.77
N ARG A 64 -8.66 -24.34 -1.08
CA ARG A 64 -7.84 -23.12 -1.20
C ARG A 64 -6.60 -23.47 -2.00
N ASP A 65 -6.38 -22.77 -3.11
CA ASP A 65 -5.13 -22.86 -3.86
C ASP A 65 -4.08 -21.98 -3.19
N TYR A 66 -2.95 -22.56 -2.80
CA TYR A 66 -1.83 -21.85 -2.20
C TYR A 66 -0.80 -21.52 -3.29
N TRP A 67 -0.40 -20.25 -3.42
CA TRP A 67 0.70 -19.82 -4.28
C TRP A 67 1.95 -19.55 -3.44
N ILE A 68 3.15 -19.78 -3.99
CA ILE A 68 4.41 -19.68 -3.24
C ILE A 68 5.24 -18.53 -3.81
N VAL A 69 5.51 -17.50 -3.00
CA VAL A 69 6.53 -16.48 -3.31
C VAL A 69 7.72 -16.74 -2.39
N GLN A 70 8.69 -17.50 -2.89
CA GLN A 70 9.88 -17.87 -2.15
C GLN A 70 10.91 -16.73 -2.18
N PHE A 71 11.20 -16.13 -1.02
CA PHE A 71 12.35 -15.25 -0.86
C PHE A 71 13.59 -16.14 -0.68
N LYS A 72 14.40 -16.29 -1.73
CA LYS A 72 15.69 -16.98 -1.64
C LYS A 72 16.68 -16.09 -0.90
N GLY A 73 16.90 -16.38 0.38
CA GLY A 73 18.19 -16.14 1.03
C GLY A 73 18.93 -17.46 1.03
N GLU A 74 19.77 -17.70 0.04
CA GLU A 74 20.74 -18.81 0.05
C GLU A 74 21.75 -18.50 1.17
N ASP A 75 21.50 -19.07 2.36
CA ASP A 75 22.45 -19.93 3.10
C ASP A 75 22.27 -19.93 4.65
N ASP A 76 21.65 -18.93 5.29
CA ASP A 76 21.69 -18.82 6.76
C ASP A 76 20.33 -18.53 7.45
N LEU A 77 19.59 -19.61 7.76
CA LEU A 77 18.41 -19.68 8.64
C LEU A 77 18.79 -20.13 10.08
N ASN A 78 19.97 -19.72 10.57
CA ASN A 78 20.64 -20.36 11.71
C ASN A 78 20.02 -20.20 13.10
N ASN A 79 18.78 -19.73 13.26
CA ASN A 79 18.04 -19.83 14.54
C ASN A 79 16.56 -20.26 14.40
N GLY A 80 16.15 -20.69 13.21
CA GLY A 80 15.05 -21.63 13.02
C GLY A 80 13.70 -21.44 13.73
N VAL A 81 12.93 -20.40 13.39
CA VAL A 81 11.50 -20.36 13.77
C VAL A 81 10.55 -19.99 12.62
N VAL A 82 11.01 -19.44 11.50
CA VAL A 82 10.16 -19.15 10.33
C VAL A 82 10.97 -19.28 9.05
N ASP A 83 10.53 -20.16 8.13
CA ASP A 83 11.34 -20.59 6.99
C ASP A 83 10.88 -20.01 5.65
N LYS A 84 9.60 -19.66 5.46
CA LYS A 84 9.07 -19.24 4.15
C LYS A 84 7.87 -18.29 4.23
N PHE A 85 7.69 -17.50 3.17
CA PHE A 85 6.48 -16.74 2.87
C PHE A 85 5.64 -17.46 1.80
N TYR A 86 4.32 -17.37 1.91
CA TYR A 86 3.30 -17.95 1.04
C TYR A 86 2.38 -16.87 0.55
N LEU A 87 1.87 -16.95 -0.67
CA LEU A 87 0.79 -16.12 -1.16
C LEU A 87 -0.46 -16.99 -1.36
N THR A 88 -1.39 -17.02 -0.40
CA THR A 88 -2.58 -17.86 -0.44
C THR A 88 -3.66 -17.24 -1.32
N ASN A 89 -4.28 -18.02 -2.19
CA ASN A 89 -5.53 -17.61 -2.84
C ASN A 89 -6.67 -17.92 -1.88
N ASN A 90 -7.40 -16.89 -1.44
CA ASN A 90 -8.49 -17.12 -0.49
C ASN A 90 -9.79 -17.56 -1.17
N GLY A 91 -9.80 -17.86 -2.47
CA GLY A 91 -10.92 -18.49 -3.19
C GLY A 91 -12.17 -17.61 -3.38
N VAL A 92 -12.34 -16.56 -2.57
CA VAL A 92 -13.43 -15.59 -2.68
C VAL A 92 -12.87 -14.29 -3.28
N GLY A 93 -13.36 -13.89 -4.45
CA GLY A 93 -13.02 -12.60 -5.09
C GLY A 93 -11.61 -12.47 -5.70
N GLY A 94 -10.80 -13.54 -5.71
CA GLY A 94 -9.41 -13.49 -6.20
C GLY A 94 -8.45 -12.78 -5.24
N GLU A 95 -8.83 -12.65 -3.96
CA GLU A 95 -8.02 -12.10 -2.90
C GLU A 95 -6.80 -12.97 -2.61
N ARG A 96 -5.59 -12.38 -2.70
CA ARG A 96 -4.33 -13.08 -2.43
C ARG A 96 -3.72 -12.59 -1.12
N SER A 97 -3.51 -13.48 -0.14
CA SER A 97 -2.99 -13.16 1.20
C SER A 97 -1.59 -13.69 1.45
N LEU A 98 -0.69 -12.96 2.12
CA LEU A 98 0.59 -13.55 2.51
C LEU A 98 0.46 -14.42 3.79
N SER A 99 1.11 -15.58 3.84
CA SER A 99 1.20 -16.44 5.02
C SER A 99 2.65 -16.80 5.35
N LEU A 100 2.90 -17.17 6.61
CA LEU A 100 4.19 -17.59 7.13
C LEU A 100 4.11 -19.09 7.47
N GLU A 101 5.02 -19.91 6.94
CA GLU A 101 5.14 -21.29 7.42
C GLU A 101 6.26 -21.39 8.45
N LYS A 102 5.92 -22.01 9.56
CA LYS A 102 6.86 -22.40 10.61
C LYS A 102 7.52 -23.73 10.26
N LYS A 103 8.66 -24.04 10.91
CA LYS A 103 9.40 -25.30 10.72
C LYS A 103 8.59 -26.57 10.99
N ASP A 104 7.53 -26.48 11.79
CA ASP A 104 6.61 -27.59 12.10
C ASP A 104 5.55 -27.80 11.00
N GLY A 105 5.63 -27.06 9.89
CA GLY A 105 4.66 -27.09 8.79
C GLY A 105 3.41 -26.24 9.06
N HIS A 106 3.31 -25.58 10.21
CA HIS A 106 2.15 -24.75 10.52
C HIS A 106 2.19 -23.42 9.75
N ILE A 107 1.14 -23.17 8.97
CA ILE A 107 0.97 -21.91 8.24
C ILE A 107 0.20 -20.90 9.10
N LYS A 108 0.88 -19.85 9.56
CA LYS A 108 0.25 -18.69 10.20
C LYS A 108 -0.06 -17.66 9.11
N GLN A 109 -1.35 -17.42 8.84
CA GLN A 109 -1.77 -16.36 7.94
C GLN A 109 -1.46 -14.99 8.55
N SER A 110 -0.61 -14.21 7.88
CA SER A 110 -0.29 -12.83 8.25
C SER A 110 -0.98 -11.93 7.24
N GLY A 111 -2.25 -11.62 7.53
CA GLY A 111 -3.18 -11.06 6.55
C GLY A 111 -2.66 -9.85 5.78
N PHE A 112 -2.78 -9.93 4.46
CA PHE A 112 -3.25 -8.83 3.61
C PHE A 112 -3.72 -9.41 2.29
N ALA A 113 -5.04 -9.44 2.07
CA ALA A 113 -5.66 -9.77 0.81
C ALA A 113 -5.46 -8.59 -0.17
N VAL A 114 -4.61 -8.75 -1.18
CA VAL A 114 -4.71 -7.86 -2.35
C VAL A 114 -5.79 -8.45 -3.25
N SER A 115 -6.99 -7.89 -3.21
CA SER A 115 -7.94 -8.07 -4.31
C SER A 115 -7.41 -7.24 -5.49
N LEU A 116 -6.46 -7.80 -6.24
CA LEU A 116 -5.93 -7.22 -7.48
C LEU A 116 -7.05 -6.85 -8.46
N ASN A 117 -8.12 -7.64 -8.42
CA ASN A 117 -9.34 -7.41 -9.15
C ASN A 117 -10.15 -6.21 -8.65
N ALA A 118 -10.06 -5.78 -7.39
CA ALA A 118 -10.95 -4.75 -6.86
C ALA A 118 -10.70 -3.37 -7.46
N ASP A 119 -9.45 -2.95 -7.65
CA ASP A 119 -9.16 -1.68 -8.33
C ASP A 119 -9.74 -1.76 -9.76
N ILE A 120 -9.34 -2.73 -10.57
CA ILE A 120 -9.81 -2.86 -11.97
C ILE A 120 -11.35 -3.00 -12.05
N ILE A 121 -11.98 -3.82 -11.20
CA ILE A 121 -13.44 -4.03 -11.19
C ILE A 121 -14.17 -2.75 -10.81
N GLN A 122 -13.69 -1.99 -9.81
CA GLN A 122 -14.30 -0.71 -9.45
C GLN A 122 -14.23 0.31 -10.60
N TYR A 123 -13.20 0.23 -11.45
CA TYR A 123 -13.03 1.17 -12.56
C TYR A 123 -13.56 0.68 -13.91
N GLN A 124 -13.82 -0.61 -14.07
CA GLN A 124 -14.62 -1.15 -15.17
C GLN A 124 -16.11 -0.77 -15.05
N ASP A 125 -16.49 -0.13 -13.95
CA ASP A 125 -17.80 0.46 -13.77
C ASP A 125 -18.12 1.48 -14.89
N ASN A 126 -19.33 1.37 -15.44
CA ASN A 126 -19.88 2.20 -16.52
C ASN A 126 -20.13 3.65 -16.10
N ARG A 127 -19.93 4.01 -14.82
CA ARG A 127 -20.06 5.38 -14.31
C ARG A 127 -19.07 6.38 -14.94
N TYR A 128 -18.01 5.92 -15.60
CA TYR A 128 -17.01 6.79 -16.24
C TYR A 128 -16.84 6.47 -17.71
N SER A 129 -16.82 7.52 -18.55
CA SER A 129 -16.50 7.43 -19.97
C SER A 129 -15.10 6.87 -20.20
N ASP A 130 -14.92 6.07 -21.26
CA ASP A 130 -13.60 5.60 -21.69
C ASP A 130 -12.66 6.75 -22.09
N ASN A 131 -13.23 7.91 -22.45
CA ASN A 131 -12.46 9.11 -22.77
C ASN A 131 -12.00 9.90 -21.54
N GLN A 132 -12.44 9.51 -20.33
CA GLN A 132 -12.04 10.15 -19.08
C GLN A 132 -10.51 10.18 -18.99
N LYS A 133 -9.97 11.37 -18.72
CA LYS A 133 -8.53 11.59 -18.64
C LYS A 133 -8.01 11.46 -17.21
N PHE A 134 -6.77 10.99 -17.09
CA PHE A 134 -6.01 10.87 -15.87
C PHE A 134 -4.61 11.43 -16.09
N VAL A 135 -4.08 12.16 -15.12
CA VAL A 135 -2.67 12.53 -15.09
C VAL A 135 -1.90 11.58 -14.19
N TYR A 136 -0.76 11.09 -14.69
CA TYR A 136 0.20 10.37 -13.87
C TYR A 136 1.09 11.35 -13.13
N LEU A 137 1.19 11.24 -11.81
CA LEU A 137 2.05 12.08 -10.97
C LEU A 137 2.92 11.23 -10.06
N GLU A 138 4.13 11.73 -9.78
CA GLU A 138 5.06 11.16 -8.81
C GLU A 138 5.17 12.12 -7.63
N ILE A 139 4.40 11.90 -6.57
CA ILE A 139 4.36 12.82 -5.44
C ILE A 139 5.58 12.56 -4.53
N PRO A 140 6.40 13.58 -4.22
CA PRO A 140 7.63 13.39 -3.49
C PRO A 140 7.43 12.76 -2.11
N CYS A 141 8.21 11.73 -1.79
CA CYS A 141 8.21 11.14 -0.46
C CYS A 141 8.63 12.13 0.63
N ASP A 142 9.45 13.13 0.28
CA ASP A 142 9.87 14.20 1.18
C ASP A 142 8.67 15.01 1.72
N PHE A 143 7.64 15.24 0.89
CA PHE A 143 6.40 15.89 1.33
C PHE A 143 5.70 15.07 2.41
N PHE A 144 5.45 13.79 2.14
CA PHE A 144 4.78 12.91 3.10
C PHE A 144 5.59 12.72 4.39
N ASN A 145 6.91 12.53 4.28
CA ASN A 145 7.77 12.33 5.45
C ASN A 145 7.76 13.52 6.43
N ARG A 146 7.58 14.74 5.91
CA ARG A 146 7.55 15.98 6.71
C ARG A 146 6.20 16.25 7.36
N TYR A 147 5.11 15.98 6.65
CA TYR A 147 3.79 16.47 7.06
C TYR A 147 2.79 15.38 7.43
N THR A 148 2.97 14.14 6.99
CA THR A 148 2.01 13.07 7.31
C THR A 148 2.07 12.71 8.78
N THR A 149 0.91 12.66 9.40
CA THR A 149 0.66 12.24 10.76
C THR A 149 -0.31 11.06 10.75
N THR A 150 -0.25 10.19 11.75
CA THR A 150 -1.19 9.06 11.92
C THR A 150 -2.45 9.46 12.68
N ASN A 151 -2.60 10.72 13.08
CA ASN A 151 -3.73 11.20 13.87
C ASN A 151 -5.10 10.79 13.30
N GLN A 152 -5.23 10.57 11.99
CA GLN A 152 -6.52 10.18 11.39
C GLN A 152 -6.35 9.27 10.16
N LEU A 153 -5.92 8.04 10.42
CA LEU A 153 -6.40 6.89 9.63
C LEU A 153 -7.83 6.47 10.09
N GLU A 154 -8.53 7.36 10.81
CA GLU A 154 -9.86 7.16 11.40
C GLU A 154 -11.01 7.32 10.40
N GLU A 155 -10.79 8.01 9.27
CA GLU A 155 -11.83 8.30 8.29
C GLU A 155 -11.53 7.56 6.96
N GLU A 156 -11.56 6.23 6.95
CA GLU A 156 -12.11 5.59 5.74
C GLU A 156 -13.62 5.89 5.76
N PRO A 157 -14.18 6.60 4.75
CA PRO A 157 -15.58 7.03 4.73
C PRO A 157 -16.58 5.88 4.64
N TYR A 158 -16.13 4.63 4.67
CA TYR A 158 -16.98 3.45 4.75
C TYR A 158 -17.38 3.07 6.18
N VAL A 159 -16.95 3.82 7.19
CA VAL A 159 -17.23 3.49 8.58
C VAL A 159 -17.89 4.65 9.32
N ASP A 160 -19.07 5.05 8.84
CA ASP A 160 -20.05 5.90 9.54
C ASP A 160 -20.54 5.32 10.90
N TYR A 161 -20.00 4.17 11.33
CA TYR A 161 -20.45 3.42 12.50
C TYR A 161 -19.49 3.42 13.69
N LEU A 162 -18.35 4.13 13.62
CA LEU A 162 -17.39 4.18 14.74
C LEU A 162 -17.47 5.54 15.44
N THR A 163 -18.52 5.73 16.23
CA THR A 163 -18.67 6.89 17.12
C THR A 163 -17.81 6.70 18.36
N GLU A 164 -17.05 7.74 18.70
CA GLU A 164 -16.33 8.00 19.96
C GLU A 164 -14.79 8.01 19.85
N GLU A 165 -14.26 9.21 20.07
CA GLU A 165 -12.90 9.62 20.37
C GLU A 165 -11.87 8.49 20.55
N ARG A 166 -11.11 8.16 19.49
CA ARG A 166 -9.92 7.31 19.65
C ARG A 166 -8.66 8.11 19.36
N ASN A 167 -8.12 8.70 20.42
CA ASN A 167 -6.69 9.01 20.47
C ASN A 167 -5.87 7.77 20.03
N ILE A 168 -5.35 7.81 18.80
CA ILE A 168 -4.37 6.85 18.29
C ILE A 168 -3.05 7.22 18.97
N ASP A 169 -2.46 6.31 19.76
CA ASP A 169 -1.20 6.56 20.48
C ASP A 169 -0.01 6.84 19.56
N ASN A 170 -0.10 6.38 18.30
CA ASN A 170 0.80 6.79 17.24
C ASN A 170 0.19 8.00 16.56
N LYS A 171 0.50 9.22 17.01
CA LYS A 171 -0.03 10.45 16.40
C LYS A 171 0.73 10.88 15.14
N ASN A 172 1.99 10.46 14.96
CA ASN A 172 2.90 11.04 13.96
C ASN A 172 3.72 10.04 13.11
N LEU A 173 3.28 8.80 12.91
CA LEU A 173 4.08 7.72 12.28
C LEU A 173 5.42 7.40 12.99
N GLU A 174 5.77 8.10 14.06
CA GLU A 174 7.08 8.02 14.68
C GLU A 174 7.38 6.61 15.23
N ILE A 175 6.38 5.93 15.79
CA ILE A 175 6.57 4.54 16.25
C ILE A 175 6.85 3.61 15.05
N LEU A 176 6.17 3.83 13.92
CA LEU A 176 6.41 3.07 12.69
C LEU A 176 7.77 3.35 12.09
N LYS A 177 8.20 4.63 12.06
CA LYS A 177 9.53 5.03 11.60
C LYS A 177 10.62 4.42 12.48
N GLN A 178 10.46 4.45 13.82
CA GLN A 178 11.39 3.80 14.75
C GLN A 178 11.47 2.29 14.53
N PHE A 179 10.32 1.63 14.36
CA PHE A 179 10.27 0.21 14.03
C PHE A 179 11.03 -0.10 12.74
N ILE A 180 10.73 0.63 11.66
CA ILE A 180 11.39 0.48 10.35
C ILE A 180 12.89 0.71 10.49
N GLU A 181 13.32 1.77 11.16
CA GLU A 181 14.74 2.09 11.35
C GLU A 181 15.46 1.02 12.18
N GLU A 182 14.82 0.48 13.23
CA GLU A 182 15.40 -0.61 14.03
C GLU A 182 15.56 -1.89 13.20
N VAL A 183 14.63 -2.19 12.30
CA VAL A 183 14.76 -3.32 11.38
C VAL A 183 15.83 -3.04 10.32
N GLU A 184 15.87 -1.84 9.74
CA GLU A 184 16.79 -1.45 8.66
C GLU A 184 18.24 -1.25 9.11
N SER A 185 18.47 -0.86 10.36
CA SER A 185 19.82 -0.70 10.93
C SER A 185 20.47 -2.03 11.31
N SER A 186 19.70 -3.11 11.39
CA SER A 186 20.23 -4.46 11.57
C SER A 186 20.82 -5.00 10.26
N PRO A 187 22.00 -5.65 10.27
CA PRO A 187 22.57 -6.29 9.07
C PRO A 187 21.67 -7.42 8.52
N VAL A 188 20.74 -7.94 9.34
CA VAL A 188 19.78 -8.97 8.94
C VAL A 188 18.57 -8.37 8.21
N GLY A 189 18.27 -7.08 8.42
CA GLY A 189 17.22 -6.36 7.70
C GLY A 189 15.82 -6.97 7.86
N TRP A 190 15.06 -6.99 6.77
CA TRP A 190 13.66 -7.46 6.75
C TRP A 190 13.48 -8.99 6.69
N LYS A 191 14.51 -9.78 7.03
CA LYS A 191 14.35 -11.23 7.16
C LYS A 191 13.47 -11.57 8.38
N PRO A 192 12.63 -12.62 8.32
CA PRO A 192 11.75 -13.04 9.43
C PRO A 192 12.46 -13.21 10.76
N SER A 193 13.68 -13.73 10.75
CA SER A 193 14.52 -13.91 11.95
C SER A 193 14.85 -12.62 12.69
N ASN A 194 14.76 -11.45 12.03
CA ASN A 194 15.02 -10.15 12.63
C ASN A 194 13.73 -9.36 12.91
N PHE A 195 12.88 -9.14 11.91
CA PHE A 195 11.74 -8.25 12.11
C PHE A 195 10.66 -8.84 13.01
N ILE A 196 10.47 -10.17 13.07
CA ILE A 196 9.43 -10.77 13.94
C ILE A 196 9.75 -10.56 15.44
N PRO A 197 10.98 -10.83 15.92
CA PRO A 197 11.35 -10.47 17.29
C PRO A 197 11.18 -8.97 17.59
N ILE A 198 11.55 -8.09 16.66
CA ILE A 198 11.40 -6.64 16.81
C ILE A 198 9.91 -6.27 16.88
N VAL A 199 9.07 -6.84 16.02
CA VAL A 199 7.61 -6.69 16.09
C VAL A 199 7.08 -7.05 17.48
N ASN A 200 7.46 -8.22 18.01
CA ASN A 200 7.02 -8.66 19.34
C ASN A 200 7.49 -7.71 20.45
N LYS A 201 8.68 -7.11 20.30
CA LYS A 201 9.20 -6.07 21.20
C LYS A 201 8.33 -4.81 21.14
N TYR A 202 7.92 -4.36 19.96
CA TYR A 202 7.05 -3.18 19.80
C TYR A 202 5.62 -3.45 20.28
N ASP A 203 5.07 -4.64 20.01
CA ASP A 203 3.74 -5.05 20.50
C ASP A 203 3.69 -5.06 22.04
N LYS A 204 4.78 -5.47 22.72
CA LYS A 204 4.90 -5.38 24.17
C LYS A 204 5.07 -3.94 24.67
N ARG A 205 5.83 -3.12 23.95
CA ARG A 205 6.12 -1.72 24.31
C ARG A 205 4.91 -0.80 24.10
N TYR A 206 4.09 -1.10 23.09
CA TYR A 206 2.92 -0.33 22.68
C TYR A 206 1.68 -1.24 22.62
N PRO A 207 1.18 -1.71 23.79
CA PRO A 207 0.18 -2.77 23.85
C PRO A 207 -1.25 -2.32 23.49
N SER A 208 -1.47 -1.03 23.23
CA SER A 208 -2.80 -0.49 22.92
C SER A 208 -3.40 -1.14 21.68
N LEU A 209 -4.62 -1.65 21.83
CA LEU A 209 -5.35 -2.36 20.78
C LEU A 209 -6.51 -1.52 20.22
N LEU A 210 -6.85 -1.76 18.97
CA LEU A 210 -8.04 -1.28 18.29
C LEU A 210 -8.90 -2.48 17.91
N LYS A 211 -10.19 -2.40 18.22
CA LYS A 211 -11.18 -3.39 17.79
C LYS A 211 -11.95 -2.84 16.59
N HIS A 212 -12.04 -3.63 15.52
CA HIS A 212 -12.92 -3.32 14.39
C HIS A 212 -14.35 -3.73 14.74
N GLU A 213 -15.32 -2.81 14.65
CA GLU A 213 -16.68 -3.10 15.11
C GLU A 213 -17.49 -3.91 14.10
N THR A 214 -17.27 -3.69 12.80
CA THR A 214 -18.01 -4.37 11.71
C THR A 214 -17.40 -5.70 11.25
N ARG A 215 -16.13 -5.95 11.56
CA ARG A 215 -15.45 -7.24 11.35
C ARG A 215 -15.27 -7.88 12.71
N GLN A 216 -16.38 -8.35 13.27
CA GLN A 216 -16.44 -8.93 14.61
C GLN A 216 -15.25 -9.88 14.82
N ASN A 217 -14.31 -9.46 15.69
CA ASN A 217 -13.10 -10.16 16.16
C ASN A 217 -11.74 -9.73 15.59
N ASP A 218 -11.67 -8.76 14.68
CA ASP A 218 -10.37 -8.22 14.25
C ASP A 218 -9.82 -7.24 15.30
N ILE A 219 -8.71 -7.63 15.94
CA ILE A 219 -7.98 -6.85 16.94
C ILE A 219 -6.59 -6.51 16.39
N TYR A 220 -6.29 -5.22 16.31
CA TYR A 220 -5.01 -4.72 15.81
C TYR A 220 -4.27 -3.91 16.88
N PHE A 221 -2.94 -3.94 16.86
CA PHE A 221 -2.15 -3.00 17.65
C PHE A 221 -2.22 -1.62 17.01
N LYS A 222 -2.67 -0.61 17.78
CA LYS A 222 -2.86 0.77 17.30
C LYS A 222 -1.60 1.34 16.64
N TRP A 223 -0.42 1.00 17.15
CA TRP A 223 0.84 1.56 16.65
C TRP A 223 1.15 1.21 15.19
N ARG A 224 0.59 0.10 14.68
CA ARG A 224 0.75 -0.36 13.29
C ARG A 224 -0.57 -0.47 12.52
N GLN A 225 -1.61 0.25 12.96
CA GLN A 225 -2.89 0.28 12.24
C GLN A 225 -2.68 0.76 10.80
N ASN A 226 -3.32 0.07 9.84
CA ASN A 226 -3.20 0.28 8.40
C ASN A 226 -1.77 0.21 7.84
N PHE A 227 -0.82 -0.34 8.61
CA PHE A 227 0.52 -0.64 8.18
C PHE A 227 0.72 -2.16 8.14
N SER A 228 0.60 -2.73 6.95
CA SER A 228 1.00 -4.12 6.71
C SER A 228 2.51 -4.17 6.55
N ILE A 229 3.21 -4.74 7.53
CA ILE A 229 4.66 -4.97 7.50
C ILE A 229 5.05 -5.73 6.23
N ILE A 230 4.24 -6.70 5.85
CA ILE A 230 4.46 -7.50 4.66
C ILE A 230 4.34 -6.68 3.38
N SER A 231 3.26 -5.89 3.26
CA SER A 231 3.06 -5.03 2.09
C SER A 231 4.19 -4.01 1.98
N TYR A 232 4.65 -3.48 3.13
CA TYR A 232 5.82 -2.61 3.18
C TYR A 232 7.08 -3.31 2.64
N ILE A 233 7.39 -4.54 3.09
CA ILE A 233 8.54 -5.31 2.59
C ILE A 233 8.41 -5.51 1.07
N SER A 234 7.24 -5.89 0.58
CA SER A 234 7.00 -6.06 -0.86
C SER A 234 7.24 -4.76 -1.65
N ILE A 235 6.72 -3.63 -1.18
CA ILE A 235 6.93 -2.32 -1.80
C ILE A 235 8.40 -1.92 -1.76
N LYS A 236 9.09 -2.16 -0.64
CA LYS A 236 10.51 -1.86 -0.49
C LYS A 236 11.37 -2.67 -1.45
N GLU A 237 11.16 -3.98 -1.49
CA GLU A 237 11.99 -4.94 -2.24
C GLU A 237 11.69 -4.93 -3.74
N PHE A 238 10.43 -4.83 -4.12
CA PHE A 238 10.02 -4.94 -5.53
C PHE A 238 9.51 -3.61 -6.09
N GLY A 239 8.90 -2.77 -5.26
CA GLY A 239 8.21 -1.57 -5.71
C GLY A 239 6.69 -1.77 -5.70
N LEU A 240 5.96 -0.73 -6.10
CA LEU A 240 4.53 -0.85 -6.32
C LEU A 240 4.27 -1.58 -7.64
N ALA A 241 3.47 -2.65 -7.59
CA ALA A 241 2.97 -3.29 -8.81
C ALA A 241 1.93 -2.42 -9.52
N PHE A 242 1.15 -1.67 -8.75
CA PHE A 242 0.10 -0.78 -9.25
C PHE A 242 0.27 0.58 -8.58
N PRO A 243 0.42 1.66 -9.37
CA PRO A 243 0.23 3.01 -8.85
C PRO A 243 -1.10 3.16 -8.11
N ILE A 244 -1.27 4.22 -7.34
CA ILE A 244 -2.60 4.52 -6.81
C ILE A 244 -3.47 5.02 -7.98
N TRP A 245 -4.71 4.57 -8.06
CA TRP A 245 -5.70 5.10 -8.97
C TRP A 245 -6.80 5.78 -8.15
N THR A 246 -7.23 6.97 -8.56
CA THR A 246 -8.25 7.74 -7.85
C THR A 246 -9.51 7.87 -8.69
N GLN A 247 -10.68 7.69 -8.06
CA GLN A 247 -11.99 7.79 -8.74
C GLN A 247 -12.43 9.24 -8.98
N ASN A 248 -11.96 10.15 -8.12
CA ASN A 248 -12.25 11.57 -8.21
C ASN A 248 -11.03 12.38 -7.73
N ASN A 249 -11.01 13.65 -8.11
CA ASN A 249 -10.00 14.61 -7.70
C ASN A 249 -10.20 15.08 -6.24
N ASN A 250 -11.42 15.07 -5.72
CA ASN A 250 -11.72 15.58 -4.37
C ASN A 250 -11.28 14.66 -3.21
N ASN A 251 -10.90 13.41 -3.47
CA ASN A 251 -10.57 12.42 -2.46
C ASN A 251 -9.43 11.50 -2.95
N ILE A 252 -8.27 12.07 -3.24
CA ILE A 252 -7.09 11.28 -3.61
C ILE A 252 -6.55 10.53 -2.39
N PHE A 253 -6.08 9.30 -2.59
CA PHE A 253 -5.52 8.40 -1.56
C PHE A 253 -6.48 7.79 -0.54
N TYR A 254 -7.78 8.08 -0.59
CA TYR A 254 -8.74 7.39 0.28
C TYR A 254 -8.69 5.88 0.05
N ASP A 255 -8.82 5.49 -1.22
CA ASP A 255 -8.59 4.11 -1.63
C ASP A 255 -7.08 3.89 -1.82
N GLY A 256 -6.51 2.99 -1.02
CA GLY A 256 -5.09 2.65 -1.10
C GLY A 256 -4.15 3.46 -0.22
N ILE A 257 -4.64 4.14 0.83
CA ILE A 257 -3.78 4.86 1.79
C ILE A 257 -2.67 3.98 2.39
N HIS A 258 -2.93 2.69 2.59
CA HIS A 258 -1.94 1.72 3.06
C HIS A 258 -0.76 1.56 2.06
N ARG A 259 -1.00 1.68 0.75
CA ARG A 259 0.05 1.72 -0.29
C ARG A 259 0.84 3.02 -0.23
N VAL A 260 0.17 4.16 -0.04
CA VAL A 260 0.83 5.47 0.12
C VAL A 260 1.81 5.42 1.28
N VAL A 261 1.34 4.99 2.46
CA VAL A 261 2.14 4.89 3.68
C VAL A 261 3.34 3.96 3.48
N GLY A 262 3.11 2.75 2.96
CA GLY A 262 4.21 1.82 2.68
C GLY A 262 5.26 2.40 1.72
N THR A 263 4.80 3.15 0.71
CA THR A 263 5.67 3.69 -0.34
C THR A 263 6.56 4.81 0.16
N PHE A 264 6.02 5.87 0.78
CA PHE A 264 6.87 6.98 1.23
C PHE A 264 7.78 6.57 2.39
N LEU A 265 7.34 5.66 3.27
CA LEU A 265 8.19 5.10 4.33
C LEU A 265 9.33 4.23 3.78
N SER A 266 9.19 3.69 2.57
CA SER A 266 10.28 3.00 1.85
C SER A 266 11.26 3.97 1.17
N LYS A 267 11.11 5.29 1.41
CA LYS A 267 11.92 6.37 0.83
C LYS A 267 11.74 6.46 -0.69
N LYS A 268 10.52 6.19 -1.17
CA LYS A 268 10.13 6.22 -2.59
C LYS A 268 8.98 7.18 -2.83
N ASP A 269 9.04 7.89 -3.94
CA ASP A 269 7.96 8.78 -4.37
C ASP A 269 6.71 7.98 -4.69
N VAL A 270 5.54 8.58 -4.50
CA VAL A 270 4.24 7.91 -4.58
C VAL A 270 3.66 8.11 -5.99
N PRO A 271 3.61 7.05 -6.82
CA PRO A 271 3.00 7.11 -8.14
C PRO A 271 1.48 7.07 -8.04
N VAL A 272 0.80 8.00 -8.71
CA VAL A 272 -0.66 8.10 -8.70
C VAL A 272 -1.23 8.53 -10.05
N PHE A 273 -2.36 7.95 -10.43
CA PHE A 273 -3.24 8.44 -11.48
C PHE A 273 -4.36 9.27 -10.87
N ILE A 274 -4.37 10.57 -11.16
CA ILE A 274 -5.40 11.50 -10.71
C ILE A 274 -6.33 11.83 -11.86
N ARG A 275 -7.64 11.67 -11.63
CA ARG A 275 -8.66 12.04 -12.62
C ARG A 275 -8.58 13.53 -12.95
N VAL A 276 -8.62 13.85 -14.24
CA VAL A 276 -8.66 15.22 -14.76
C VAL A 276 -10.03 15.43 -15.40
N ASP A 277 -10.76 16.45 -14.96
CA ASP A 277 -12.04 16.78 -15.61
C ASP A 277 -11.79 17.49 -16.95
N ASP A 278 -12.60 17.16 -17.97
CA ASP A 278 -12.37 17.53 -19.38
C ASP A 278 -12.45 19.04 -19.67
N THR A 279 -12.76 19.87 -18.67
CA THR A 279 -13.08 21.30 -18.81
C THR A 279 -11.97 22.24 -18.32
N LEU A 280 -10.83 21.73 -17.90
CA LEU A 280 -9.85 22.50 -17.14
C LEU A 280 -8.72 23.06 -18.02
N ASP A 281 -8.44 24.36 -17.86
CA ASP A 281 -7.37 25.16 -18.52
C ASP A 281 -5.95 24.76 -18.07
N GLY A 282 -5.67 23.46 -17.95
CA GLY A 282 -4.38 22.94 -17.52
C GLY A 282 -4.10 23.06 -16.02
N VAL A 283 -5.00 23.63 -15.21
CA VAL A 283 -4.85 23.72 -13.75
C VAL A 283 -6.04 23.08 -13.06
N PHE A 284 -5.78 22.24 -12.06
CA PHE A 284 -6.83 21.61 -11.27
C PHE A 284 -6.39 21.36 -9.83
N SER A 285 -7.34 21.00 -8.97
CA SER A 285 -7.05 20.71 -7.56
C SER A 285 -7.38 19.28 -7.22
N ALA A 286 -6.60 18.69 -6.30
CA ALA A 286 -6.87 17.39 -5.73
C ALA A 286 -6.72 17.42 -4.21
N THR A 287 -7.57 16.72 -3.47
CA THR A 287 -7.61 16.80 -2.00
C THR A 287 -7.35 15.44 -1.37
N THR A 288 -6.39 15.39 -0.44
CA THR A 288 -6.04 14.17 0.32
C THR A 288 -7.05 13.90 1.43
N PRO A 289 -7.03 12.73 2.11
CA PRO A 289 -7.64 12.57 3.44
C PRO A 289 -6.96 13.44 4.50
N LYS A 290 -7.54 13.49 5.72
CA LYS A 290 -7.09 14.28 6.88
C LYS A 290 -5.82 13.76 7.58
N ILE A 291 -4.84 13.32 6.80
CA ILE A 291 -3.61 12.70 7.33
C ILE A 291 -2.53 13.73 7.74
N PHE A 292 -2.82 15.04 7.68
CA PHE A 292 -1.86 16.11 7.98
C PHE A 292 -2.23 16.86 9.27
N ASN A 293 -2.09 16.19 10.40
CA ASN A 293 -2.54 16.61 11.73
C ASN A 293 -4.04 16.89 11.79
N GLY A 294 -4.85 15.97 11.25
CA GLY A 294 -6.30 16.11 11.16
C GLY A 294 -6.76 17.11 10.09
N LYS A 295 -5.87 17.50 9.18
CA LYS A 295 -6.16 18.44 8.10
C LYS A 295 -6.00 17.81 6.73
N PHE A 296 -6.79 18.29 5.79
CA PHE A 296 -6.62 18.00 4.38
C PHE A 296 -5.40 18.72 3.82
N CYS A 297 -4.78 18.14 2.80
CA CYS A 297 -3.89 18.83 1.89
C CYS A 297 -4.60 19.01 0.55
N ASN A 298 -4.69 20.25 0.08
CA ASN A 298 -5.10 20.56 -1.28
C ASN A 298 -3.86 20.68 -2.16
N LEU A 299 -3.79 19.85 -3.20
CA LEU A 299 -2.76 19.89 -4.24
C LEU A 299 -3.30 20.74 -5.37
N LYS A 300 -2.67 21.87 -5.67
CA LYS A 300 -2.94 22.63 -6.90
C LYS A 300 -1.95 22.18 -7.96
N ILE A 301 -2.45 21.52 -9.00
CA ILE A 301 -1.66 20.87 -10.04
C ILE A 301 -1.77 21.71 -11.32
N ASP A 302 -0.63 22.15 -11.83
CA ASP A 302 -0.48 22.93 -13.05
C ASP A 302 0.23 22.07 -14.10
N LEU A 303 -0.54 21.61 -15.09
CA LEU A 303 -0.09 20.74 -16.18
C LEU A 303 0.83 21.47 -17.16
N SER A 304 0.60 22.77 -17.38
CA SER A 304 1.40 23.59 -18.30
C SER A 304 2.79 23.87 -17.73
N ASN A 305 2.85 24.26 -16.45
CA ASN A 305 4.10 24.53 -15.75
C ASN A 305 4.76 23.28 -15.15
N LYS A 306 4.07 22.13 -15.21
CA LYS A 306 4.49 20.86 -14.59
C LYS A 306 4.86 21.07 -13.13
N GLU A 307 3.93 21.65 -12.36
CA GLU A 307 4.15 22.00 -10.96
C GLU A 307 2.98 21.51 -10.09
N ILE A 308 3.28 21.06 -8.89
CA ILE A 308 2.30 20.79 -7.83
C ILE A 308 2.60 21.72 -6.66
N LYS A 309 1.62 22.51 -6.23
CA LYS A 309 1.67 23.29 -4.99
C LYS A 309 0.84 22.62 -3.90
N TYR A 310 1.37 22.56 -2.69
CA TYR A 310 0.77 21.84 -1.57
C TYR A 310 0.24 22.84 -0.54
N PHE A 311 -1.04 22.75 -0.21
CA PHE A 311 -1.71 23.62 0.75
C PHE A 311 -2.31 22.81 1.89
N ILE A 312 -1.76 22.97 3.10
CA ILE A 312 -2.34 22.39 4.32
C ILE A 312 -2.98 23.56 5.07
N ASP A 313 -4.27 23.45 5.42
CA ASP A 313 -5.00 24.52 6.11
C ASP A 313 -4.98 25.87 5.35
N ASN A 314 -5.15 25.80 4.02
CA ASN A 314 -5.06 26.94 3.10
C ASN A 314 -3.71 27.69 3.11
N LYS A 315 -2.66 27.12 3.71
CA LYS A 315 -1.31 27.66 3.70
C LYS A 315 -0.42 26.85 2.77
N GLU A 316 0.26 27.52 1.85
CA GLU A 316 1.25 26.86 0.99
C GLU A 316 2.43 26.37 1.85
N VAL A 317 2.65 25.05 1.85
CA VAL A 317 3.74 24.42 2.61
C VAL A 317 4.93 24.05 1.73
N GLY A 318 4.75 24.11 0.41
CA GLY A 318 5.80 23.89 -0.58
C GLY A 318 5.25 23.54 -1.96
N TYR A 319 6.16 23.17 -2.85
CA TYR A 319 5.86 22.78 -4.23
C TYR A 319 6.82 21.70 -4.74
N SER A 320 6.47 21.04 -5.85
CA SER A 320 7.33 20.12 -6.60
C SER A 320 7.17 20.31 -8.11
N LYS A 321 8.21 19.95 -8.86
CA LYS A 321 8.26 19.99 -10.33
C LYS A 321 8.74 18.64 -10.86
#